data_AF-A0A2T2TZG8-F1
#
_entry.id   AF-A0A2T2TZG8-F1
#
_cell.length_a   1.000
_cell.length_b   1.000
_cell.length_c   1.000
_cell.angle_alpha   90.00
_cell.angle_beta   90.00
_cell.angle_gamma   90.00
#
_symmetry.space_group_name_H-M   'P 1'
#
loop_
_entity.id
_entity.type
_entity.pdbx_description
1 polymer ?
#
loop_
_entity_poly.entity_id
_entity_poly.type
_entity_poly.pdbx_seq_one_letter_code
_entity_poly.pdbx_strand_id
1 'polypeptide(L)'
;AETYDEAQRRNRASGPDAPGLAKQAFYLLPKMHALAERMTPTRQEQVREVHPELAFYAMNGNTAVEASKHDADGRTIRADLLEAHGIPDIREAVEARTDGPVGADDVLDAHAVCWTARRIHEGTADRCPPTDESAPRNDRGLRMEIWR
;
A
#
# COMPACT_ATOMS: atom_id res chain seq x y z
N ALA A 1 -17.81 10.17 14.66
CA ALA A 1 -17.56 11.61 14.78
C ALA A 1 -17.87 12.20 13.41
N GLU A 2 -18.68 13.25 13.37
CA GLU A 2 -19.17 13.82 12.10
C GLU A 2 -18.20 14.87 11.54
N THR A 3 -17.31 15.40 12.39
CA THR A 3 -16.29 16.37 11.99
C THR A 3 -14.89 15.88 12.33
N TYR A 4 -13.90 16.41 11.60
CA TYR A 4 -12.49 16.13 11.83
C TYR A 4 -12.07 16.50 13.26
N ASP A 5 -12.47 17.68 13.76
CA ASP A 5 -12.08 18.16 15.08
C ASP A 5 -12.62 17.27 16.19
N GLU A 6 -13.86 16.79 16.05
CA GLU A 6 -14.43 15.84 16.98
C GLU A 6 -13.68 14.50 16.93
N ALA A 7 -13.40 13.99 15.73
CA ALA A 7 -12.68 12.73 15.53
C ALA A 7 -11.27 12.82 16.13
N GLN A 8 -10.55 13.90 15.87
CA GLN A 8 -9.22 14.16 16.42
C GLN A 8 -9.25 14.26 17.95
N ARG A 9 -10.23 14.98 18.52
CA ARG A 9 -10.42 15.07 19.98
C ARG A 9 -10.66 13.69 20.60
N ARG A 10 -11.56 12.89 20.02
CA ARG A 10 -11.84 11.52 20.49
C ARG A 10 -10.61 10.62 20.37
N ASN A 11 -9.84 10.72 19.27
CA ASN A 11 -8.62 9.95 19.09
C ASN A 11 -7.58 10.28 20.17
N ARG A 12 -7.32 11.57 20.41
CA ARG A 12 -6.39 12.02 21.48
C ARG A 12 -6.85 11.63 22.88
N ALA A 13 -8.16 11.53 23.10
CA ALA A 13 -8.72 11.09 24.38
C ALA A 13 -8.65 9.56 24.58
N SER A 14 -8.31 8.77 23.55
CA SER A 14 -8.24 7.30 23.66
C SER A 14 -7.03 6.80 24.45
N GLY A 15 -6.02 7.63 24.65
CA GLY A 15 -4.85 7.32 25.47
C GLY A 15 -3.85 8.47 25.50
N PRO A 16 -2.97 8.53 26.52
CA PRO A 16 -1.99 9.61 26.67
C PRO A 16 -1.04 9.72 25.47
N ASP A 17 -0.74 8.60 24.81
CA ASP A 17 0.16 8.51 23.65
C ASP A 17 -0.57 8.36 22.31
N ALA A 18 -1.89 8.60 22.28
CA ALA A 18 -2.66 8.45 21.06
C ALA A 18 -2.21 9.47 19.99
N PRO A 19 -1.83 9.01 18.77
CA PRO A 19 -1.31 9.89 17.74
C PRO A 19 -2.36 10.91 17.28
N GLY A 20 -1.93 11.95 16.58
CA GLY A 20 -2.87 12.80 15.86
C GLY A 20 -3.58 12.02 14.75
N LEU A 21 -4.88 12.26 14.55
CA LEU A 21 -5.58 11.73 13.38
C LEU A 21 -5.23 12.60 12.17
N ALA A 22 -4.64 12.03 11.13
CA ALA A 22 -4.38 12.77 9.90
C ALA A 22 -5.69 13.21 9.23
N LYS A 23 -5.77 14.48 8.82
CA LYS A 23 -6.97 15.03 8.16
C LYS A 23 -7.33 14.27 6.89
N GLN A 24 -6.34 13.87 6.09
CA GLN A 24 -6.56 13.04 4.91
C GLN A 24 -7.16 11.67 5.26
N ALA A 25 -6.65 11.01 6.31
CA ALA A 25 -7.20 9.73 6.77
C ALA A 25 -8.67 9.86 7.20
N PHE A 26 -9.02 10.92 7.92
CA PHE A 26 -10.41 11.18 8.32
C PHE A 26 -11.36 11.26 7.12
N TYR A 27 -10.97 11.99 6.05
CA TYR A 27 -11.80 12.10 4.85
C TYR A 27 -11.81 10.83 3.96
N LEU A 28 -10.89 9.90 4.18
CA LEU A 28 -10.91 8.59 3.54
C LEU A 28 -11.82 7.59 4.25
N LEU A 29 -12.11 7.78 5.54
CA LEU A 29 -12.93 6.85 6.34
C LEU A 29 -14.25 6.46 5.65
N PRO A 30 -15.06 7.39 5.07
CA PRO A 30 -16.31 6.99 4.41
C PRO A 30 -16.09 6.00 3.25
N LYS A 31 -15.02 6.21 2.46
CA LYS A 31 -14.67 5.31 1.35
C LYS A 31 -14.13 3.97 1.86
N MET A 32 -13.31 3.99 2.92
CA MET A 32 -12.81 2.78 3.57
C MET A 32 -13.96 1.94 4.14
N HIS A 33 -14.94 2.57 4.80
CA HIS A 33 -16.15 1.92 5.29
C HIS A 33 -16.97 1.34 4.13
N ALA A 34 -17.20 2.11 3.07
CA ALA A 34 -17.95 1.63 1.90
C ALA A 34 -17.27 0.40 1.24
N LEU A 35 -15.94 0.39 1.14
CA LEU A 35 -15.18 -0.78 0.68
C LEU A 35 -15.35 -1.94 1.66
N ALA A 36 -15.11 -1.69 2.94
CA ALA A 36 -15.18 -2.71 3.99
C ALA A 36 -16.54 -3.39 3.98
N GLU A 37 -17.66 -2.67 3.96
CA GLU A 37 -19.02 -3.22 3.92
C GLU A 37 -19.25 -4.18 2.73
N ARG A 38 -18.59 -3.92 1.60
CA ARG A 38 -18.69 -4.76 0.39
C ARG A 38 -17.75 -5.95 0.42
N MET A 39 -16.69 -5.94 1.22
CA MET A 39 -15.77 -7.08 1.28
C MET A 39 -16.40 -8.29 1.95
N THR A 40 -16.26 -9.45 1.30
CA THR A 40 -16.70 -10.77 1.77
C THR A 40 -15.56 -11.77 1.59
N PRO A 41 -15.56 -12.92 2.30
CA PRO A 41 -14.54 -13.96 2.09
C PRO A 41 -14.38 -14.38 0.62
N THR A 42 -15.49 -14.51 -0.11
CA THR A 42 -15.49 -14.82 -1.56
C THR A 42 -14.87 -13.70 -2.39
N ARG A 43 -15.20 -12.42 -2.12
CA ARG A 43 -14.57 -11.30 -2.83
C ARG A 43 -13.08 -11.20 -2.54
N GLN A 44 -12.66 -11.58 -1.33
CA GLN A 44 -11.25 -11.63 -0.95
C GLN A 44 -10.44 -12.71 -1.70
N GLU A 45 -11.08 -13.57 -2.49
CA GLU A 45 -10.37 -14.48 -3.40
C GLU A 45 -9.86 -13.74 -4.64
N GLN A 46 -10.53 -12.66 -5.04
CA GLN A 46 -10.26 -11.89 -6.27
C GLN A 46 -9.67 -10.51 -5.98
N VAL A 47 -10.05 -9.88 -4.86
CA VAL A 47 -9.52 -8.59 -4.41
C VAL A 47 -8.45 -8.84 -3.37
N ARG A 48 -7.21 -8.47 -3.69
CA ARG A 48 -6.02 -8.65 -2.85
C ARG A 48 -5.46 -7.31 -2.43
N GLU A 49 -5.08 -7.21 -1.17
CA GLU A 49 -4.41 -6.03 -0.61
C GLU A 49 -2.90 -6.13 -0.86
N VAL A 50 -2.30 -5.05 -1.35
CA VAL A 50 -0.87 -4.94 -1.67
C VAL A 50 -0.39 -3.57 -1.20
N HIS A 51 0.84 -3.49 -0.68
CA HIS A 51 1.48 -2.23 -0.31
C HIS A 51 2.75 -1.99 -1.13
N PRO A 52 2.98 -0.79 -1.69
CA PRO A 52 4.19 -0.47 -2.45
C PRO A 52 5.49 -0.74 -1.69
N GLU A 53 5.54 -0.37 -0.42
CA GLU A 53 6.72 -0.56 0.44
C GLU A 53 7.06 -2.04 0.64
N LEU A 54 6.06 -2.93 0.66
CA LEU A 54 6.29 -4.38 0.69
C LEU A 54 6.72 -4.93 -0.69
N ALA A 55 6.18 -4.38 -1.78
CA ALA A 55 6.62 -4.72 -3.13
C ALA A 55 8.10 -4.33 -3.35
N PHE A 56 8.50 -3.12 -2.95
CA PHE A 56 9.90 -2.69 -3.00
C PHE A 56 10.79 -3.51 -2.06
N TYR A 57 10.30 -3.87 -0.87
CA TYR A 57 11.01 -4.78 0.02
C TYR A 57 11.27 -6.14 -0.63
N ALA A 58 10.27 -6.70 -1.33
CA ALA A 58 10.42 -7.96 -2.05
C ALA A 58 11.39 -7.84 -3.23
N MET A 59 11.29 -6.77 -4.04
CA MET A 59 12.24 -6.48 -5.12
C MET A 59 13.68 -6.29 -4.61
N ASN A 60 13.85 -5.68 -3.43
CA ASN A 60 15.13 -5.42 -2.81
C ASN A 60 15.65 -6.60 -1.97
N GLY A 61 15.28 -7.84 -2.34
CA GLY A 61 15.79 -9.05 -1.69
C GLY A 61 15.41 -9.17 -0.22
N ASN A 62 14.19 -8.78 0.14
CA ASN A 62 13.70 -8.74 1.53
C ASN A 62 14.50 -7.78 2.44
N THR A 63 14.93 -6.64 1.89
CA THR A 63 15.57 -5.54 2.63
C THR A 63 14.81 -4.24 2.41
N ALA A 64 14.58 -3.48 3.48
CA ALA A 64 13.88 -2.21 3.39
C ALA A 64 14.68 -1.19 2.56
N VAL A 65 13.96 -0.36 1.80
CA VAL A 65 14.55 0.84 1.19
C VAL A 65 14.56 1.93 2.24
N GLU A 66 15.71 2.15 2.88
CA GLU A 66 15.88 3.12 3.96
C GLU A 66 15.66 4.57 3.51
N ALA A 67 16.03 4.88 2.26
CA ALA A 67 15.86 6.21 1.70
C ALA A 67 14.37 6.55 1.49
N SER A 68 13.97 7.72 1.98
CA SER A 68 12.62 8.25 1.85
C SER A 68 12.19 8.35 0.39
N LYS A 69 10.95 7.94 0.08
CA LYS A 69 10.38 8.08 -1.27
C LYS A 69 10.17 9.52 -1.71
N HIS A 70 10.18 10.47 -0.77
CA HIS A 70 10.08 11.89 -1.05
C HIS A 70 11.43 12.54 -1.40
N ASP A 71 12.54 11.82 -1.21
CA ASP A 71 13.88 12.29 -1.56
C ASP A 71 14.32 11.76 -2.92
N ALA A 72 15.25 12.47 -3.58
CA ALA A 72 15.73 12.09 -4.92
C ALA A 72 16.36 10.69 -4.93
N ASP A 73 17.20 10.38 -3.94
CA ASP A 73 17.88 9.09 -3.82
C ASP A 73 16.88 7.93 -3.66
N GLY A 74 15.86 8.12 -2.80
CA GLY A 74 14.84 7.10 -2.59
C GLY A 74 13.94 6.86 -3.80
N ARG A 75 13.72 7.89 -4.65
CA ARG A 75 13.05 7.71 -5.95
C ARG A 75 13.94 6.97 -6.94
N THR A 76 15.23 7.31 -7.02
CA THR A 76 16.19 6.65 -7.89
C THR A 76 16.30 5.16 -7.58
N ILE A 77 16.47 4.79 -6.30
CA ILE A 77 16.54 3.37 -5.87
C ILE A 77 15.27 2.62 -6.28
N ARG A 78 14.09 3.22 -6.09
CA ARG A 78 12.81 2.60 -6.47
C ARG A 78 12.68 2.42 -7.98
N ALA A 79 13.13 3.40 -8.76
CA ALA A 79 13.16 3.30 -10.22
C ALA A 79 14.12 2.18 -10.69
N ASP A 80 15.32 2.09 -10.10
CA ASP A 80 16.29 1.02 -10.38
C ASP A 80 15.71 -0.37 -10.08
N LEU A 81 15.02 -0.51 -8.94
CA LEU A 81 14.36 -1.77 -8.57
C LEU A 81 13.29 -2.16 -9.58
N LEU A 82 12.45 -1.22 -10.03
CA LEU A 82 11.40 -1.47 -11.01
C LEU A 82 11.98 -1.90 -12.36
N GLU A 83 13.01 -1.21 -12.85
CA GLU A 83 13.68 -1.56 -14.11
C GLU A 83 14.35 -2.93 -14.04
N ALA A 84 15.07 -3.22 -12.95
CA ALA A 84 15.69 -4.52 -12.72
C ALA A 84 14.67 -5.68 -12.70
N HIS A 85 13.41 -5.38 -12.38
CA HIS A 85 12.32 -6.35 -12.31
C HIS A 85 11.39 -6.33 -13.55
N GLY A 86 11.83 -5.71 -14.64
CA GLY A 86 11.17 -5.79 -15.94
C GLY A 86 10.07 -4.75 -16.16
N ILE A 87 10.13 -3.61 -15.48
CA ILE A 87 9.31 -2.43 -15.76
C ILE A 87 10.22 -1.37 -16.43
N PRO A 88 10.43 -1.45 -17.76
CA PRO A 88 11.26 -0.48 -18.47
C PRO A 88 10.59 0.90 -18.50
N ASP A 89 11.39 1.92 -18.82
CA ASP A 89 10.93 3.30 -19.10
C ASP A 89 10.19 3.97 -17.92
N ILE A 90 10.37 3.47 -16.69
CA ILE A 90 9.69 4.02 -15.51
C ILE A 90 10.06 5.48 -15.25
N ARG A 91 11.30 5.87 -15.57
CA ARG A 91 11.78 7.25 -15.45
C ARG A 91 11.06 8.17 -16.41
N GLU A 92 10.90 7.75 -17.67
CA GLU A 92 10.11 8.49 -18.66
C GLU A 92 8.64 8.59 -18.24
N ALA A 93 8.07 7.51 -17.68
CA ALA A 93 6.70 7.50 -17.16
C ALA A 93 6.51 8.48 -15.99
N VAL A 94 7.51 8.61 -15.11
CA VAL A 94 7.52 9.61 -14.03
C VAL A 94 7.61 11.02 -14.62
N GLU A 95 8.55 11.26 -15.52
CA GLU A 95 8.76 12.57 -16.16
C GLU A 95 7.50 13.06 -16.89
N ALA A 96 6.83 12.15 -17.62
CA ALA A 96 5.59 12.45 -18.35
C ALA A 96 4.40 12.87 -17.46
N ARG A 97 4.51 12.70 -16.14
CA ARG A 97 3.46 13.04 -15.16
C ARG A 97 3.81 14.23 -14.26
N THR A 98 4.98 14.83 -14.44
CA THR A 98 5.52 15.89 -13.56
C THR A 98 4.64 17.14 -13.46
N ASP A 99 3.86 17.45 -14.51
CA ASP A 99 2.99 18.65 -14.54
C ASP A 99 1.56 18.39 -14.03
N GLY A 100 1.27 17.17 -13.56
CA GLY A 100 -0.06 16.75 -13.10
C GLY A 100 -0.24 16.78 -11.58
N PRO A 101 -1.43 16.40 -11.08
CA PRO A 101 -1.68 16.23 -9.65
C PRO A 101 -1.04 14.95 -9.06
N VAL A 102 -0.31 14.18 -9.88
CA VAL A 102 0.25 12.87 -9.53
C VAL A 102 1.73 13.06 -9.21
N GLY A 103 2.15 12.69 -8.01
CA GLY A 103 3.54 12.74 -7.60
C GLY A 103 4.39 11.68 -8.30
N ALA A 104 5.70 11.91 -8.37
CA ALA A 104 6.63 10.90 -8.86
C ALA A 104 6.56 9.60 -8.05
N ASP A 105 6.37 9.72 -6.74
CA ASP A 105 6.17 8.60 -5.83
C ASP A 105 4.87 7.85 -6.11
N ASP A 106 3.78 8.54 -6.45
CA ASP A 106 2.51 7.86 -6.84
C ASP A 106 2.70 6.98 -8.09
N VAL A 107 3.47 7.44 -9.08
CA VAL A 107 3.76 6.66 -10.30
C VAL A 107 4.58 5.42 -9.95
N LEU A 108 5.64 5.58 -9.14
CA LEU A 108 6.50 4.47 -8.71
C LEU A 108 5.71 3.45 -7.87
N ASP A 109 4.90 3.92 -6.93
CA ASP A 109 4.10 3.09 -6.03
C ASP A 109 3.05 2.28 -6.82
N ALA A 110 2.40 2.89 -7.81
CA ALA A 110 1.46 2.20 -8.70
C ALA A 110 2.13 1.06 -9.49
N HIS A 111 3.33 1.29 -10.04
CA HIS A 111 4.06 0.25 -10.76
C HIS A 111 4.54 -0.87 -9.84
N ALA A 112 4.94 -0.55 -8.61
CA ALA A 112 5.32 -1.55 -7.62
C ALA A 112 4.16 -2.48 -7.24
N VAL A 113 2.96 -1.91 -7.05
CA VAL A 113 1.74 -2.69 -6.82
C VAL A 113 1.37 -3.53 -8.04
N CYS A 114 1.49 -2.98 -9.25
CA CYS A 114 1.27 -3.73 -10.50
C CYS A 114 2.23 -4.92 -10.66
N TRP A 115 3.51 -4.74 -10.30
CA TRP A 115 4.50 -5.82 -10.30
C TRP A 115 4.08 -6.98 -9.37
N THR A 116 3.62 -6.65 -8.16
CA THR A 116 3.10 -7.65 -7.22
C THR A 116 1.83 -8.30 -7.75
N ALA A 117 0.91 -7.52 -8.34
CA ALA A 117 -0.31 -8.04 -8.94
C ALA A 117 -0.02 -9.04 -10.08
N ARG A 118 1.01 -8.78 -10.91
CA ARG A 118 1.49 -9.75 -11.90
C ARG A 118 1.93 -11.05 -11.25
N ARG A 119 2.74 -10.99 -10.19
CA ARG A 119 3.18 -12.16 -9.43
C ARG A 119 2.01 -12.92 -8.79
N ILE A 120 0.97 -12.24 -8.31
CA ILE A 120 -0.25 -12.88 -7.80
C ILE A 120 -0.94 -13.66 -8.92
N HIS A 121 -1.07 -13.06 -10.11
CA HIS A 121 -1.65 -13.71 -11.28
C HIS A 121 -0.85 -14.94 -11.73
N GLU A 122 0.48 -14.85 -11.68
CA GLU A 122 1.41 -15.94 -12.03
C GLU A 122 1.55 -17.01 -10.93
N GLY A 123 1.01 -16.77 -9.72
CA GLY A 123 1.14 -17.67 -8.58
C GLY A 123 2.53 -17.67 -7.93
N THR A 124 3.31 -16.60 -8.13
CA THR A 124 4.69 -16.43 -7.65
C THR A 124 4.85 -15.36 -6.57
N ALA A 125 3.74 -14.71 -6.17
CA ALA A 125 3.74 -13.69 -5.11
C ALA A 125 3.78 -14.32 -3.72
N ASP A 126 4.39 -13.59 -2.78
CA ASP A 126 4.35 -13.92 -1.36
C ASP A 126 3.29 -13.08 -0.66
N ARG A 127 2.99 -13.43 0.59
CA ARG A 127 2.11 -12.63 1.44
C ARG A 127 2.54 -12.73 2.90
N CYS A 128 2.07 -11.80 3.71
CA CYS A 128 2.22 -11.81 5.17
C CYS A 128 0.84 -12.03 5.81
N PRO A 129 0.64 -13.06 6.66
CA PRO A 129 1.58 -14.15 6.95
C PRO A 129 1.79 -15.09 5.74
N PRO A 130 2.90 -15.85 5.70
CA PRO A 130 3.25 -16.74 4.59
C PRO A 130 2.09 -17.63 4.10
N THR A 131 2.11 -18.03 2.82
CA THR A 131 1.03 -18.77 2.17
C THR A 131 0.86 -20.21 2.69
N ASP A 132 1.92 -20.78 3.24
CA ASP A 132 1.94 -22.06 3.94
C ASP A 132 1.39 -21.98 5.38
N GLU A 133 1.13 -20.77 5.88
CA GLU A 133 0.50 -20.52 7.16
C GLU A 133 -0.96 -20.05 7.03
N SER A 134 -1.75 -20.35 8.06
CA SER A 134 -3.13 -19.87 8.14
C SER A 134 -3.16 -18.39 8.56
N ALA A 135 -3.66 -17.53 7.68
CA ALA A 135 -3.88 -16.14 8.03
C ALA A 135 -5.01 -16.01 9.08
N PRO A 136 -4.78 -15.29 10.20
CA PRO A 136 -5.83 -14.96 11.15
C PRO A 136 -7.02 -14.28 10.46
N ARG A 137 -8.22 -14.41 11.04
CA ARG A 137 -9.43 -13.80 10.50
C ARG A 137 -10.00 -12.78 11.47
N ASN A 138 -10.56 -11.70 10.94
CA ASN A 138 -11.34 -10.75 11.73
C ASN A 138 -12.77 -11.26 11.99
N ASP A 139 -13.56 -10.52 12.77
CA ASP A 139 -14.95 -10.85 13.12
C ASP A 139 -15.90 -11.00 11.92
N ARG A 140 -15.46 -10.57 10.74
CA ARG A 140 -16.20 -10.68 9.47
C ARG A 140 -15.73 -11.86 8.61
N GLY A 141 -14.82 -12.68 9.13
CA GLY A 141 -14.25 -13.84 8.45
C GLY A 141 -13.22 -13.50 7.36
N LEU A 142 -12.84 -12.22 7.20
CA LEU A 142 -11.82 -11.81 6.25
C LEU A 142 -10.44 -12.16 6.80
N ARG A 143 -9.57 -12.70 5.94
CA ARG A 143 -8.16 -12.98 6.27
C ARG A 143 -7.43 -11.67 6.50
N MET A 144 -6.66 -11.57 7.57
CA MET A 144 -5.74 -10.46 7.82
C MET A 144 -4.43 -10.80 7.12
N GLU A 145 -4.37 -10.46 5.82
CA GLU A 145 -3.26 -10.79 4.93
C GLU A 145 -2.91 -9.60 4.03
N ILE A 146 -1.64 -9.47 3.67
CA ILE A 146 -1.17 -8.48 2.68
C ILE A 146 -0.14 -9.11 1.75
N TRP A 147 -0.23 -8.83 0.45
CA TRP A 147 0.59 -9.44 -0.58
C TRP A 147 1.81 -8.57 -0.93
N ARG A 148 2.90 -9.22 -1.36
CA ARG A 148 4.19 -8.60 -1.69
C ARG A 148 4.94 -9.31 -2.82
#